data_AF-A0A5B8ND27-F1
#
_entry.id   AF-A0A5B8ND27-F1
#
_cell.length_a   1.000
_cell.length_b   1.000
_cell.length_c   1.000
_cell.angle_alpha   90.00
_cell.angle_beta   90.00
_cell.angle_gamma   90.00
#
_symmetry.space_group_name_H-M   'P 1'
#
loop_
_entity.id
_entity.type
_entity.pdbx_description
1 polymer ?
#
loop_
_entity_poly.entity_id
_entity_poly.type
_entity_poly.pdbx_seq_one_letter_code
_entity_poly.pdbx_strand_id
1 'polypeptide(L)'
;MQKNKRPNRGVAAPSPEQQDDALTRELASLGVELARYDEAALSDPLKRKMGELRRLIRKCVQQKKDDVLDEALERVHEQDRDAYLFLKENIEEAAQIAIFRREHGPEQEVNAFVIPLFAHSQGGLRRDQCFQDEEAFALLRDSLFDARLESPDAKIVLAAHAYHLDELERIGYGQLGAMVREAFDAMTRKKAAEAPEIARSISGWPENRFAPDDSAVELRFLLGFALKALDDPFYQVPDNEAAADRYFDACAARFRHWAQRHAALVQRCLVTDGRDVQIDFLYQDLFYGGKETGMAEYFTLQMMADLHHALEENGLAPERAHAVIGPAEADGEAVLRVNLYAQGNDQALASVDKPAAPGSDLRGEADDAADALATIGLQSVALAMKFDADGRPVNARPYQRPA
;
A
#
# COMPACT_ATOMS: atom_id res chain seq x y z
N MET A 1 71.08 -9.71 -20.18
CA MET A 1 70.09 -9.34 -19.13
C MET A 1 68.73 -9.14 -19.80
N GLN A 2 67.79 -10.07 -19.64
CA GLN A 2 66.36 -9.85 -19.91
C GLN A 2 65.60 -10.22 -18.65
N LYS A 3 65.01 -9.21 -17.98
CA LYS A 3 64.14 -9.40 -16.83
C LYS A 3 62.70 -9.55 -17.35
N ASN A 4 62.21 -10.78 -17.37
CA ASN A 4 60.77 -11.04 -17.53
C ASN A 4 60.04 -10.64 -16.25
N LYS A 5 59.23 -9.57 -16.32
CA LYS A 5 58.20 -9.25 -15.32
C LYS A 5 57.11 -10.33 -15.38
N ARG A 6 56.96 -11.10 -14.31
CA ARG A 6 55.76 -11.94 -14.12
C ARG A 6 54.56 -11.03 -13.81
N PRO A 7 53.37 -11.33 -14.36
CA PRO A 7 52.17 -10.56 -14.07
C PRO A 7 51.78 -10.75 -12.60
N ASN A 8 51.48 -9.64 -11.94
CA ASN A 8 51.02 -9.60 -10.56
C ASN A 8 49.70 -10.38 -10.48
N ARG A 9 49.60 -11.38 -9.58
CA ARG A 9 48.33 -12.07 -9.30
C ARG A 9 47.39 -11.03 -8.67
N GLY A 10 46.48 -10.51 -9.49
CA GLY A 10 45.48 -9.52 -9.09
C GLY A 10 44.52 -10.10 -8.06
N VAL A 11 44.06 -9.23 -7.16
CA VAL A 11 42.99 -9.46 -6.19
C VAL A 11 41.81 -10.11 -6.90
N ALA A 12 41.28 -11.21 -6.34
CA ALA A 12 40.11 -11.89 -6.91
C ALA A 12 38.92 -10.92 -6.98
N ALA A 13 38.16 -10.99 -8.07
CA ALA A 13 36.94 -10.19 -8.21
C ALA A 13 35.95 -10.53 -7.07
N PRO A 14 35.20 -9.55 -6.54
CA PRO A 14 34.24 -9.79 -5.47
C PRO A 14 33.14 -10.73 -5.95
N SER A 15 32.74 -11.66 -5.08
CA SER A 15 31.61 -12.56 -5.29
C SER A 15 30.28 -11.79 -5.40
N PRO A 16 29.22 -12.39 -5.98
CA PRO A 16 27.89 -11.75 -6.04
C PRO A 16 27.37 -11.31 -4.67
N GLU A 17 27.47 -12.17 -3.65
CA GLU A 17 27.08 -11.85 -2.26
C GLU A 17 27.83 -10.63 -1.73
N GLN A 18 29.15 -10.55 -1.96
CA GLN A 18 29.93 -9.38 -1.54
C GLN A 18 29.55 -8.09 -2.29
N GLN A 19 29.06 -8.20 -3.52
CA GLN A 19 28.56 -7.06 -4.27
C GLN A 19 27.18 -6.62 -3.77
N ASP A 20 26.34 -7.57 -3.39
CA ASP A 20 25.01 -7.32 -2.82
C ASP A 20 25.15 -6.68 -1.44
N ASP A 21 25.98 -7.22 -0.55
CA ASP A 21 26.31 -6.63 0.76
C ASP A 21 26.87 -5.20 0.66
N ALA A 22 27.68 -4.94 -0.36
CA ALA A 22 28.23 -3.61 -0.63
C ALA A 22 27.13 -2.65 -1.09
N LEU A 23 26.23 -3.12 -1.95
CA LEU A 23 25.10 -2.35 -2.46
C LEU A 23 24.08 -2.05 -1.36
N THR A 24 23.73 -3.03 -0.52
CA THR A 24 22.87 -2.84 0.66
C THR A 24 23.42 -1.73 1.57
N ARG A 25 24.73 -1.77 1.88
CA ARG A 25 25.37 -0.73 2.72
C ARG A 25 25.36 0.64 2.07
N GLU A 26 25.59 0.71 0.77
CA GLU A 26 25.60 1.96 0.02
C GLU A 26 24.21 2.61 0.00
N LEU A 27 23.15 1.82 -0.27
CA LEU A 27 21.76 2.27 -0.23
C LEU A 27 21.38 2.81 1.15
N ALA A 28 21.64 2.02 2.21
CA ALA A 28 21.33 2.41 3.58
C ALA A 28 22.08 3.70 3.99
N SER A 29 23.38 3.79 3.67
CA SER A 29 24.17 4.98 3.99
C SER A 29 23.69 6.23 3.26
N LEU A 30 23.30 6.12 1.99
CA LEU A 30 22.75 7.23 1.22
C LEU A 30 21.37 7.65 1.75
N GLY A 31 20.52 6.70 2.11
CA GLY A 31 19.21 6.95 2.74
C GLY A 31 19.35 7.77 4.02
N VAL A 32 20.18 7.30 4.97
CA VAL A 32 20.42 8.00 6.25
C VAL A 32 21.04 9.39 6.06
N GLU A 33 21.94 9.55 5.09
CA GLU A 33 22.52 10.88 4.82
C GLU A 33 21.49 11.84 4.24
N LEU A 34 20.72 11.40 3.25
CA LEU A 34 19.83 12.26 2.47
C LEU A 34 18.54 12.62 3.21
N ALA A 35 18.03 11.75 4.07
CA ALA A 35 16.80 11.97 4.83
C ALA A 35 16.85 13.20 5.76
N ARG A 36 18.04 13.73 6.04
CA ARG A 36 18.24 14.92 6.88
C ARG A 36 17.97 16.24 6.17
N TYR A 37 17.68 16.20 4.88
CA TYR A 37 17.60 17.37 4.03
C TYR A 37 16.30 17.42 3.26
N ASP A 38 15.71 18.61 3.20
CA ASP A 38 14.63 18.91 2.26
C ASP A 38 15.15 18.87 0.81
N GLU A 39 14.46 18.12 -0.06
CA GLU A 39 14.81 17.98 -1.47
C GLU A 39 14.88 19.34 -2.19
N ALA A 40 13.99 20.28 -1.84
CA ALA A 40 13.94 21.61 -2.43
C ALA A 40 15.19 22.46 -2.09
N ALA A 41 15.87 22.14 -0.99
CA ALA A 41 17.01 22.88 -0.46
C ALA A 41 18.37 22.18 -0.66
N LEU A 42 18.44 21.11 -1.47
CA LEU A 42 19.68 20.35 -1.67
C LEU A 42 20.78 21.17 -2.35
N SER A 43 21.97 21.12 -1.77
CA SER A 43 23.21 21.59 -2.41
C SER A 43 23.59 20.71 -3.61
N ASP A 44 24.38 21.22 -4.55
CA ASP A 44 24.81 20.46 -5.74
C ASP A 44 25.47 19.10 -5.42
N PRO A 45 26.33 18.96 -4.38
CA PRO A 45 26.84 17.65 -3.97
C PRO A 45 25.75 16.68 -3.53
N LEU A 46 24.75 17.15 -2.76
CA LEU A 46 23.64 16.33 -2.29
C LEU A 46 22.71 15.93 -3.43
N LYS A 47 22.47 16.82 -4.40
CA LYS A 47 21.71 16.48 -5.63
C LYS A 47 22.37 15.35 -6.41
N ARG A 48 23.71 15.30 -6.48
CA ARG A 48 24.44 14.20 -7.11
C ARG A 48 24.24 12.89 -6.35
N LYS A 49 24.31 12.92 -5.01
CA LYS A 49 24.04 11.76 -4.16
C LYS A 49 22.60 11.25 -4.29
N MET A 50 21.62 12.16 -4.34
CA MET A 50 20.23 11.81 -4.61
C MET A 50 20.08 11.12 -5.99
N GLY A 51 20.71 11.69 -7.02
CA GLY A 51 20.74 11.08 -8.35
C GLY A 51 21.40 9.69 -8.37
N GLU A 52 22.42 9.50 -7.54
CA GLU A 52 23.08 8.20 -7.34
C GLU A 52 22.18 7.20 -6.61
N LEU A 53 21.56 7.58 -5.49
CA LEU A 53 20.60 6.75 -4.77
C LEU A 53 19.49 6.25 -5.70
N ARG A 54 18.80 7.18 -6.39
CA ARG A 54 17.73 6.86 -7.33
C ARG A 54 18.21 5.97 -8.49
N ARG A 55 19.47 6.12 -8.93
CA ARG A 55 20.08 5.26 -9.95
C ARG A 55 20.32 3.84 -9.43
N LEU A 56 20.82 3.69 -8.20
CA LEU A 56 21.07 2.39 -7.58
C LEU A 56 19.76 1.65 -7.31
N ILE A 57 18.75 2.33 -6.76
CA ILE A 57 17.40 1.77 -6.54
C ILE A 57 16.82 1.25 -7.85
N ARG A 58 16.77 2.09 -8.90
CA ARG A 58 16.26 1.66 -10.22
C ARG A 58 17.02 0.45 -10.78
N LYS A 59 18.32 0.35 -10.51
CA LYS A 59 19.12 -0.81 -10.92
C LYS A 59 18.70 -2.07 -10.15
N CYS A 60 18.48 -1.99 -8.83
CA CYS A 60 17.98 -3.10 -8.02
C CYS A 60 16.61 -3.58 -8.50
N VAL A 61 15.65 -2.66 -8.67
CA VAL A 61 14.30 -2.96 -9.19
C VAL A 61 14.39 -3.65 -10.55
N GLN A 62 15.18 -3.13 -11.48
CA GLN A 62 15.37 -3.75 -12.81
C GLN A 62 16.01 -5.14 -12.76
N GLN A 63 16.87 -5.38 -11.78
CA GLN A 63 17.56 -6.65 -11.57
C GLN A 63 16.80 -7.59 -10.63
N LYS A 64 15.61 -7.20 -10.16
CA LYS A 64 14.79 -7.92 -9.17
C LYS A 64 15.58 -8.32 -7.92
N LYS A 65 16.40 -7.38 -7.43
CA LYS A 65 17.17 -7.55 -6.19
C LYS A 65 16.35 -7.07 -4.99
N ASP A 66 15.19 -7.69 -4.80
CA ASP A 66 14.25 -7.30 -3.73
C ASP A 66 14.89 -7.54 -2.36
N ASP A 67 15.59 -8.66 -2.15
CA ASP A 67 16.35 -8.94 -0.92
C ASP A 67 17.35 -7.82 -0.54
N VAL A 68 18.01 -7.19 -1.52
CA VAL A 68 18.95 -6.07 -1.28
C VAL A 68 18.21 -4.80 -0.84
N LEU A 69 17.02 -4.57 -1.40
CA LEU A 69 16.18 -3.43 -1.06
C LEU A 69 15.60 -3.61 0.35
N ASP A 70 15.07 -4.80 0.64
CA ASP A 70 14.50 -5.15 1.94
C ASP A 70 15.56 -5.10 3.05
N GLU A 71 16.75 -5.67 2.84
CA GLU A 71 17.84 -5.61 3.81
C GLU A 71 18.35 -4.17 4.01
N ALA A 72 18.31 -3.33 2.97
CA ALA A 72 18.67 -1.92 3.11
C ALA A 72 17.63 -1.17 3.95
N LEU A 73 16.34 -1.47 3.77
CA LEU A 73 15.25 -0.91 4.58
C LEU A 73 15.36 -1.36 6.04
N GLU A 74 15.54 -2.65 6.31
CA GLU A 74 15.72 -3.20 7.66
C GLU A 74 16.86 -2.50 8.40
N ARG A 75 18.04 -2.38 7.76
CA ARG A 75 19.20 -1.71 8.37
C ARG A 75 18.97 -0.24 8.68
N VAL A 76 18.17 0.46 7.87
CA VAL A 76 17.84 1.87 8.10
C VAL A 76 16.78 1.99 9.18
N HIS A 77 15.80 1.08 9.21
CA HIS A 77 14.75 1.01 10.23
C HIS A 77 15.32 0.94 11.65
N GLU A 78 16.36 0.12 11.87
CA GLU A 78 17.06 0.00 13.15
C GLU A 78 17.78 1.30 13.58
N GLN A 79 18.09 2.19 12.64
CA GLN A 79 18.91 3.39 12.88
C GLN A 79 18.06 4.65 13.05
N ASP A 80 17.12 4.89 12.14
CA ASP A 80 16.39 6.14 12.03
C ASP A 80 15.08 5.96 11.25
N ARG A 81 13.94 6.26 11.90
CA ARG A 81 12.59 6.14 11.33
C ARG A 81 12.40 7.03 10.10
N ASP A 82 12.88 8.26 10.14
CA ASP A 82 12.68 9.21 9.04
C ASP A 82 13.51 8.80 7.82
N ALA A 83 14.71 8.25 8.06
CA ALA A 83 15.52 7.67 6.99
C ALA A 83 14.89 6.43 6.38
N TYR A 84 14.20 5.61 7.18
CA TYR A 84 13.48 4.44 6.68
C TYR A 84 12.35 4.86 5.75
N LEU A 85 11.51 5.80 6.19
CA LEU A 85 10.40 6.31 5.37
C LEU A 85 10.92 6.94 4.07
N PHE A 86 11.95 7.77 4.16
CA PHE A 86 12.59 8.39 3.00
C PHE A 86 13.11 7.35 1.98
N LEU A 87 13.79 6.30 2.46
CA LEU A 87 14.33 5.26 1.58
C LEU A 87 13.19 4.41 0.97
N LYS A 88 12.20 4.04 1.78
CA LYS A 88 11.00 3.30 1.36
C LYS A 88 10.27 4.03 0.23
N GLU A 89 9.99 5.32 0.43
CA GLU A 89 9.32 6.16 -0.58
C GLU A 89 10.08 6.17 -1.91
N ASN A 90 11.41 6.33 -1.89
CA ASN A 90 12.22 6.33 -3.12
C ASN A 90 12.24 4.94 -3.81
N ILE A 91 12.21 3.85 -3.03
CA ILE A 91 12.14 2.48 -3.57
C ILE A 91 10.77 2.24 -4.21
N GLU A 92 9.70 2.57 -3.50
CA GLU A 92 8.32 2.42 -3.94
C GLU A 92 8.03 3.24 -5.20
N GLU A 93 8.47 4.50 -5.23
CA GLU A 93 8.38 5.36 -6.41
C GLU A 93 9.07 4.72 -7.62
N ALA A 94 10.29 4.23 -7.45
CA ALA A 94 11.06 3.60 -8.53
C ALA A 94 10.48 2.26 -9.01
N ALA A 95 9.70 1.57 -8.16
CA ALA A 95 9.02 0.33 -8.49
C ALA A 95 7.67 0.57 -9.20
N GLN A 96 6.91 1.58 -8.77
CA GLN A 96 5.56 1.82 -9.30
C GLN A 96 5.52 2.84 -10.44
N ILE A 97 6.56 3.65 -10.65
CA ILE A 97 6.65 4.67 -11.72
C ILE A 97 7.87 4.41 -12.62
N ALA A 98 7.65 4.51 -13.94
CA ALA A 98 8.72 4.48 -14.92
C ALA A 98 8.57 5.60 -15.97
N ILE A 99 9.66 6.33 -16.21
CA ILE A 99 9.72 7.37 -17.25
C ILE A 99 10.45 6.83 -18.48
N PHE A 100 9.82 6.97 -19.64
CA PHE A 100 10.33 6.56 -20.94
C PHE A 100 10.58 7.77 -21.82
N ARG A 101 11.85 7.95 -22.22
CA ARG A 101 12.25 8.96 -23.18
C ARG A 101 12.04 8.45 -24.60
N ARG A 102 11.39 9.25 -25.44
CA ARG A 102 11.26 8.98 -26.88
C ARG A 102 12.22 9.87 -27.66
N GLU A 103 12.79 9.35 -28.74
CA GLU A 103 13.63 10.17 -29.64
C GLU A 103 12.84 11.34 -30.25
N HIS A 104 11.54 11.13 -30.49
CA HIS A 104 10.61 12.12 -31.00
C HIS A 104 9.29 12.05 -30.22
N GLY A 105 9.01 13.06 -29.39
CA GLY A 105 7.77 13.19 -28.60
C GLY A 105 8.03 13.58 -27.15
N PRO A 106 6.96 13.89 -26.38
CA PRO A 106 7.08 14.17 -24.96
C PRO A 106 7.61 12.94 -24.21
N GLU A 107 8.29 13.18 -23.09
CA GLU A 107 8.60 12.11 -22.14
C GLU A 107 7.28 11.51 -21.63
N GLN A 108 7.28 10.19 -21.47
CA GLN A 108 6.09 9.46 -21.03
C GLN A 108 6.32 8.84 -19.67
N GLU A 109 5.33 8.94 -18.81
CA GLU A 109 5.30 8.27 -17.52
C GLU A 109 4.29 7.12 -17.58
N VAL A 110 4.68 5.95 -17.07
CA VAL A 110 3.75 4.89 -16.68
C VAL A 110 3.82 4.70 -15.19
N ASN A 111 2.66 4.65 -14.55
CA ASN A 111 2.54 4.32 -13.14
C ASN A 111 1.58 3.14 -12.95
N ALA A 112 1.77 2.42 -11.84
CA ALA A 112 0.83 1.43 -11.33
C ALA A 112 -0.03 2.08 -10.22
N PHE A 113 -1.33 1.85 -10.26
CA PHE A 113 -2.30 2.34 -9.28
C PHE A 113 -3.22 1.21 -8.85
N VAL A 114 -3.79 1.34 -7.65
CA VAL A 114 -4.86 0.45 -7.18
C VAL A 114 -6.09 1.23 -6.75
N ILE A 115 -7.26 0.61 -6.93
CA ILE A 115 -8.53 1.06 -6.34
C ILE A 115 -8.95 -0.02 -5.34
N PRO A 116 -8.74 0.19 -4.03
CA PRO A 116 -9.22 -0.74 -3.02
C PRO A 116 -10.74 -0.64 -2.88
N LEU A 117 -11.39 -1.76 -2.56
CA LEU A 117 -12.82 -1.82 -2.30
C LEU A 117 -13.15 -2.92 -1.30
N PHE A 118 -14.19 -2.72 -0.51
CA PHE A 118 -14.85 -3.76 0.25
C PHE A 118 -16.03 -4.30 -0.55
N ALA A 119 -16.05 -5.62 -0.70
CA ALA A 119 -17.19 -6.34 -1.25
C ALA A 119 -17.96 -6.99 -0.11
N HIS A 120 -19.19 -6.54 0.09
CA HIS A 120 -20.13 -7.10 1.05
C HIS A 120 -21.03 -8.08 0.32
N SER A 121 -20.96 -9.37 0.67
CA SER A 121 -21.71 -10.42 -0.02
C SER A 121 -22.22 -11.49 0.93
N GLN A 122 -23.21 -12.27 0.46
CA GLN A 122 -23.62 -13.49 1.15
C GLN A 122 -22.76 -14.67 0.65
N GLY A 123 -22.12 -15.38 1.59
CA GLY A 123 -21.28 -16.55 1.32
C GLY A 123 -19.96 -16.28 0.61
N GLY A 124 -19.52 -15.02 0.57
CA GLY A 124 -18.22 -14.61 0.02
C GLY A 124 -18.09 -14.69 -1.50
N LEU A 125 -17.13 -13.95 -2.04
CA LEU A 125 -16.83 -13.92 -3.47
C LEU A 125 -16.29 -15.27 -3.97
N ARG A 126 -16.46 -15.52 -5.26
CA ARG A 126 -15.97 -16.73 -5.94
C ARG A 126 -15.10 -16.34 -7.12
N ARG A 127 -13.85 -16.81 -7.10
CA ARG A 127 -12.83 -16.40 -8.07
C ARG A 127 -13.22 -16.71 -9.52
N ASP A 128 -13.87 -17.84 -9.75
CA ASP A 128 -14.32 -18.30 -11.06
C ASP A 128 -15.47 -17.47 -11.65
N GLN A 129 -16.17 -16.69 -10.84
CA GLN A 129 -17.19 -15.73 -11.29
C GLN A 129 -16.57 -14.36 -11.64
N CYS A 130 -15.36 -14.09 -11.17
CA CYS A 130 -14.75 -12.77 -11.27
C CYS A 130 -14.33 -12.47 -12.71
N PHE A 131 -14.66 -11.26 -13.16
CA PHE A 131 -14.37 -10.65 -14.46
C PHE A 131 -14.77 -11.49 -15.68
N GLN A 132 -15.85 -12.28 -15.58
CA GLN A 132 -16.39 -13.06 -16.71
C GLN A 132 -17.27 -12.23 -17.68
N ASP A 133 -17.79 -11.08 -17.23
CA ASP A 133 -18.57 -10.15 -18.06
C ASP A 133 -17.63 -9.15 -18.77
N GLU A 134 -17.19 -9.51 -19.98
CA GLU A 134 -16.27 -8.70 -20.80
C GLU A 134 -16.83 -7.30 -21.13
N GLU A 135 -18.15 -7.19 -21.29
CA GLU A 135 -18.81 -5.91 -21.57
C GLU A 135 -18.78 -5.00 -20.34
N ALA A 136 -19.13 -5.54 -19.16
CA ALA A 136 -19.03 -4.79 -17.91
C ALA A 136 -17.59 -4.35 -17.64
N PHE A 137 -16.61 -5.21 -17.89
CA PHE A 137 -15.20 -4.87 -17.72
C PHE A 137 -14.74 -3.75 -18.67
N ALA A 138 -15.15 -3.80 -19.95
CA ALA A 138 -14.84 -2.73 -20.91
C ALA A 138 -15.46 -1.39 -20.48
N LEU A 139 -16.73 -1.40 -20.05
CA LEU A 139 -17.41 -0.21 -19.53
C LEU A 139 -16.74 0.32 -18.25
N LEU A 140 -16.24 -0.57 -17.38
CA LEU A 140 -15.55 -0.17 -16.15
C LEU A 140 -14.26 0.58 -16.49
N ARG A 141 -13.46 0.04 -17.41
CA ARG A 141 -12.24 0.72 -17.89
C ARG A 141 -12.57 2.10 -18.47
N ASP A 142 -13.58 2.16 -19.35
CA ASP A 142 -13.92 3.41 -20.04
C ASP A 142 -14.49 4.47 -19.08
N SER A 143 -15.16 4.04 -18.00
CA SER A 143 -15.71 4.94 -16.98
C SER A 143 -14.65 5.77 -16.24
N LEU A 144 -13.40 5.31 -16.16
CA LEU A 144 -12.29 6.06 -15.57
C LEU A 144 -12.00 7.35 -16.36
N PHE A 145 -12.14 7.30 -17.69
CA PHE A 145 -11.99 8.46 -18.57
C PHE A 145 -13.21 9.37 -18.51
N ASP A 146 -14.42 8.79 -18.55
CA ASP A 146 -15.68 9.54 -18.50
C ASP A 146 -15.78 10.38 -17.23
N ALA A 147 -15.35 9.83 -16.09
CA ALA A 147 -15.32 10.51 -14.81
C ALA A 147 -14.11 11.44 -14.62
N ARG A 148 -13.20 11.51 -15.59
CA ARG A 148 -11.96 12.31 -15.53
C ARG A 148 -11.12 11.95 -14.30
N LEU A 149 -11.01 10.66 -14.00
CA LEU A 149 -10.04 10.16 -13.03
C LEU A 149 -8.64 10.16 -13.64
N GLU A 150 -8.54 9.92 -14.94
CA GLU A 150 -7.34 10.13 -15.74
C GLU A 150 -7.56 11.21 -16.81
N SER A 151 -6.45 11.72 -17.35
CA SER A 151 -6.46 12.64 -18.48
C SER A 151 -7.11 12.00 -19.73
N PRO A 152 -7.88 12.76 -20.55
CA PRO A 152 -8.42 12.26 -21.80
C PRO A 152 -7.38 11.75 -22.80
N ASP A 153 -6.15 12.24 -22.70
CA ASP A 153 -5.03 11.86 -23.58
C ASP A 153 -4.17 10.72 -23.00
N ALA A 154 -4.47 10.27 -21.77
CA ALA A 154 -3.81 9.13 -21.15
C ALA A 154 -4.29 7.80 -21.75
N LYS A 155 -3.57 6.73 -21.45
CA LYS A 155 -4.00 5.35 -21.71
C LYS A 155 -4.03 4.59 -20.40
N ILE A 156 -5.03 3.72 -20.24
CA ILE A 156 -5.18 2.88 -19.06
C ILE A 156 -5.24 1.42 -19.48
N VAL A 157 -4.56 0.57 -18.72
CA VAL A 157 -4.78 -0.88 -18.69
C VAL A 157 -5.24 -1.25 -17.30
N LEU A 158 -6.33 -2.01 -17.21
CA LEU A 158 -6.77 -2.65 -15.97
C LEU A 158 -6.51 -4.15 -16.08
N ALA A 159 -6.09 -4.77 -14.97
CA ALA A 159 -6.11 -6.23 -14.87
C ALA A 159 -7.56 -6.69 -14.71
N ALA A 160 -7.97 -7.69 -15.48
CA ALA A 160 -9.29 -8.33 -15.37
C ALA A 160 -9.32 -9.31 -14.18
N HIS A 161 -9.02 -8.80 -12.99
CA HIS A 161 -8.92 -9.57 -11.75
C HIS A 161 -9.14 -8.65 -10.55
N ALA A 162 -9.91 -9.11 -9.56
CA ALA A 162 -9.97 -8.46 -8.26
C ALA A 162 -8.93 -9.12 -7.36
N TYR A 163 -7.83 -8.42 -7.10
CA TYR A 163 -6.75 -8.99 -6.32
C TYR A 163 -7.14 -9.14 -4.85
N HIS A 164 -6.73 -10.25 -4.24
CA HIS A 164 -6.71 -10.42 -2.78
C HIS A 164 -5.50 -9.68 -2.17
N LEU A 165 -5.56 -9.35 -0.88
CA LEU A 165 -4.44 -8.76 -0.13
C LEU A 165 -3.16 -9.62 -0.25
N ASP A 166 -3.22 -10.91 0.07
CA ASP A 166 -2.12 -11.87 -0.11
C ASP A 166 -1.50 -11.86 -1.52
N GLU A 167 -2.28 -11.56 -2.57
CA GLU A 167 -1.73 -11.47 -3.92
C GLU A 167 -0.93 -10.18 -4.10
N LEU A 168 -1.41 -9.04 -3.58
CA LEU A 168 -0.71 -7.76 -3.61
C LEU A 168 0.56 -7.78 -2.76
N GLU A 169 0.53 -8.40 -1.58
CA GLU A 169 1.68 -8.51 -0.69
C GLU A 169 2.82 -9.33 -1.31
N ARG A 170 2.50 -10.29 -2.19
CA ARG A 170 3.49 -11.08 -2.92
C ARG A 170 4.16 -10.33 -4.07
N ILE A 171 3.61 -9.19 -4.50
CA ILE A 171 4.20 -8.39 -5.57
C ILE A 171 5.36 -7.58 -4.97
N GLY A 172 6.58 -8.10 -5.13
CA GLY A 172 7.81 -7.39 -4.76
C GLY A 172 8.13 -6.21 -5.68
N TYR A 173 9.07 -5.36 -5.24
CA TYR A 173 9.47 -4.14 -5.96
C TYR A 173 9.89 -4.43 -7.41
N GLY A 174 10.72 -5.46 -7.63
CA GLY A 174 11.21 -5.85 -8.94
C GLY A 174 10.13 -6.43 -9.85
N GLN A 175 9.14 -7.14 -9.28
CA GLN A 175 7.99 -7.62 -10.05
C GLN A 175 7.11 -6.46 -10.50
N LEU A 176 6.75 -5.54 -9.59
CA LEU A 176 5.94 -4.37 -9.92
C LEU A 176 6.62 -3.51 -11.00
N GLY A 177 7.92 -3.24 -10.86
CA GLY A 177 8.69 -2.49 -11.85
C GLY A 177 8.76 -3.17 -13.21
N ALA A 178 8.68 -4.50 -13.26
CA ALA A 178 8.57 -5.24 -14.51
C ALA A 178 7.15 -5.17 -15.10
N MET A 179 6.11 -5.27 -14.27
CA MET A 179 4.70 -5.09 -14.67
C MET A 179 4.45 -3.70 -15.29
N VAL A 180 5.01 -2.64 -14.71
CA VAL A 180 4.93 -1.26 -15.25
C VAL A 180 5.53 -1.19 -16.67
N ARG A 181 6.65 -1.90 -16.93
CA ARG A 181 7.26 -1.96 -18.26
C ARG A 181 6.42 -2.77 -19.25
N GLU A 182 5.82 -3.87 -18.81
CA GLU A 182 4.88 -4.65 -19.63
C GLU A 182 3.65 -3.82 -20.00
N ALA A 183 3.10 -3.06 -19.06
CA ALA A 183 1.99 -2.15 -19.31
C ALA A 183 2.38 -1.04 -20.31
N PHE A 184 3.59 -0.47 -20.20
CA PHE A 184 4.11 0.45 -21.22
C PHE A 184 4.16 -0.19 -22.61
N ASP A 185 4.70 -1.40 -22.72
CA ASP A 185 4.78 -2.13 -23.99
C ASP A 185 3.38 -2.42 -24.57
N ALA A 186 2.42 -2.83 -23.73
CA ALA A 186 1.04 -3.09 -24.14
C ALA A 186 0.33 -1.83 -24.66
N MET A 187 0.60 -0.65 -24.08
CA MET A 187 -0.04 0.61 -24.45
C MET A 187 0.63 1.33 -25.63
N THR A 188 1.86 0.95 -26.00
CA THR A 188 2.64 1.66 -27.03
C THR A 188 2.90 0.85 -28.30
N ARG A 189 2.93 -0.49 -28.21
CA ARG A 189 3.15 -1.35 -29.38
C ARG A 189 1.86 -1.56 -30.17
N LYS A 190 2.02 -1.71 -31.50
CA LYS A 190 0.90 -1.98 -32.43
C LYS A 190 0.39 -3.42 -32.39
N LYS A 191 1.21 -4.35 -31.86
CA LYS A 191 0.85 -5.76 -31.73
C LYS A 191 0.64 -6.06 -30.25
N ALA A 192 -0.23 -7.04 -29.96
CA ALA A 192 -0.39 -7.57 -28.62
C ALA A 192 0.98 -7.90 -28.02
N ALA A 193 1.28 -7.31 -26.87
CA ALA A 193 2.45 -7.63 -26.07
C ALA A 193 2.04 -8.67 -25.03
N GLU A 194 2.87 -9.68 -24.83
CA GLU A 194 2.71 -10.58 -23.68
C GLU A 194 3.03 -9.81 -22.41
N ALA A 195 2.31 -10.11 -21.33
CA ALA A 195 2.51 -9.52 -20.01
C ALA A 195 2.68 -10.63 -18.94
N PRO A 196 3.78 -11.42 -19.02
CA PRO A 196 3.98 -12.54 -18.12
C PRO A 196 4.14 -12.15 -16.64
N GLU A 197 4.66 -10.97 -16.30
CA GLU A 197 4.77 -10.53 -14.90
C GLU A 197 3.39 -10.14 -14.34
N ILE A 198 2.53 -9.50 -15.14
CA ILE A 198 1.12 -9.24 -14.78
C ILE A 198 0.35 -10.57 -14.67
N ALA A 199 0.61 -11.54 -15.53
CA ALA A 199 -0.02 -12.85 -15.41
C ALA A 199 0.43 -13.60 -14.14
N ARG A 200 1.71 -13.49 -13.76
CA ARG A 200 2.27 -14.12 -12.56
C ARG A 200 1.83 -13.47 -11.25
N SER A 201 1.41 -12.19 -11.26
CA SER A 201 0.87 -11.56 -10.05
C SER A 201 -0.48 -12.13 -9.62
N ILE A 202 -1.19 -12.83 -10.52
CA ILE A 202 -2.46 -13.49 -10.23
C ILE A 202 -2.18 -14.92 -9.74
N SER A 203 -1.90 -15.05 -8.44
CA SER A 203 -1.55 -16.35 -7.82
C SER A 203 -2.78 -17.16 -7.36
N GLY A 204 -3.95 -16.51 -7.29
CA GLY A 204 -5.21 -17.07 -6.82
C GLY A 204 -5.56 -16.63 -5.41
N TRP A 205 -6.86 -16.56 -5.13
CA TRP A 205 -7.38 -16.26 -3.80
C TRP A 205 -7.21 -17.44 -2.84
N PRO A 206 -7.12 -17.18 -1.52
CA PRO A 206 -7.31 -18.20 -0.50
C PRO A 206 -8.65 -18.93 -0.66
N GLU A 207 -8.75 -20.11 -0.06
CA GLU A 207 -10.02 -20.86 -0.01
C GLU A 207 -11.09 -20.02 0.69
N ASN A 208 -12.28 -19.91 0.08
CA ASN A 208 -13.40 -19.21 0.68
C ASN A 208 -13.88 -19.99 1.91
N ARG A 209 -13.83 -19.34 3.08
CA ARG A 209 -14.20 -19.91 4.38
C ARG A 209 -15.61 -19.55 4.83
N PHE A 210 -16.30 -18.68 4.09
CA PHE A 210 -17.66 -18.27 4.42
C PHE A 210 -18.66 -19.37 4.07
N ALA A 211 -19.52 -19.72 5.02
CA ALA A 211 -20.67 -20.57 4.75
C ALA A 211 -21.67 -19.82 3.84
N PRO A 212 -22.56 -20.54 3.12
CA PRO A 212 -23.46 -19.91 2.15
C PRO A 212 -24.34 -18.77 2.71
N ASP A 213 -24.66 -18.80 4.00
CA ASP A 213 -25.52 -17.81 4.65
C ASP A 213 -24.74 -16.74 5.42
N ASP A 214 -23.42 -16.80 5.45
CA ASP A 214 -22.59 -15.83 6.17
C ASP A 214 -22.59 -14.48 5.47
N SER A 215 -22.59 -13.40 6.25
CA SER A 215 -22.27 -12.07 5.75
C SER A 215 -20.76 -11.93 5.66
N ALA A 216 -20.24 -11.81 4.45
CA ALA A 216 -18.83 -11.68 4.16
C ALA A 216 -18.49 -10.22 3.82
N VAL A 217 -17.37 -9.73 4.37
CA VAL A 217 -16.75 -8.46 3.99
C VAL A 217 -15.33 -8.77 3.54
N GLU A 218 -15.03 -8.50 2.27
CA GLU A 218 -13.74 -8.85 1.68
C GLU A 218 -13.07 -7.62 1.06
N LEU A 219 -11.84 -7.32 1.49
CA LEU A 219 -11.00 -6.33 0.83
C LEU A 219 -10.49 -6.88 -0.50
N ARG A 220 -10.70 -6.12 -1.57
CA ARG A 220 -10.24 -6.41 -2.93
C ARG A 220 -9.60 -5.19 -3.55
N PHE A 221 -8.76 -5.42 -4.56
CA PHE A 221 -8.08 -4.34 -5.27
C PHE A 221 -8.26 -4.48 -6.78
N LEU A 222 -8.66 -3.40 -7.43
CA LEU A 222 -8.53 -3.25 -8.87
C LEU A 222 -7.15 -2.71 -9.17
N LEU A 223 -6.31 -3.49 -9.85
CA LEU A 223 -4.97 -3.07 -10.25
C LEU A 223 -4.98 -2.51 -11.67
N GLY A 224 -4.43 -1.31 -11.83
CA GLY A 224 -4.34 -0.62 -13.11
C GLY A 224 -2.98 0.01 -13.37
N PHE A 225 -2.78 0.42 -14.63
CA PHE A 225 -1.61 1.15 -15.08
C PHE A 225 -2.05 2.31 -15.95
N ALA A 226 -1.51 3.50 -15.70
CA ALA A 226 -1.79 4.70 -16.48
C ALA A 226 -0.51 5.16 -17.20
N LEU A 227 -0.60 5.33 -18.53
CA LEU A 227 0.42 5.95 -19.37
C LEU A 227 -0.02 7.37 -19.74
N LYS A 228 0.80 8.36 -19.37
CA LYS A 228 0.53 9.78 -19.58
C LYS A 228 1.78 10.52 -20.09
N ALA A 229 1.58 11.69 -20.68
CA ALA A 229 2.68 12.59 -20.97
C ALA A 229 3.15 13.26 -19.66
N LEU A 230 4.46 13.39 -19.47
CA LEU A 230 5.02 13.95 -18.25
C LEU A 230 4.64 15.43 -18.04
N ASP A 231 4.41 16.15 -19.14
CA ASP A 231 4.00 17.55 -19.18
C ASP A 231 2.48 17.76 -19.30
N ASP A 232 1.68 16.70 -19.12
CA ASP A 232 0.23 16.80 -19.21
C ASP A 232 -0.34 17.71 -18.09
N PRO A 233 -0.98 18.85 -18.43
CA PRO A 233 -1.51 19.81 -17.47
C PRO A 233 -2.53 19.23 -16.48
N PHE A 234 -3.17 18.12 -16.83
CA PHE A 234 -4.13 17.46 -15.94
C PHE A 234 -3.49 17.00 -14.62
N TYR A 235 -2.20 16.65 -14.64
CA TYR A 235 -1.47 16.13 -13.47
C TYR A 235 -0.57 17.18 -12.80
N GLN A 236 -0.56 18.41 -13.29
CA GLN A 236 0.27 19.47 -12.73
C GLN A 236 -0.38 20.05 -11.47
N VAL A 237 0.15 19.68 -10.31
CA VAL A 237 -0.26 20.25 -9.02
C VAL A 237 0.18 21.72 -8.98
N PRO A 238 -0.72 22.67 -8.69
CA PRO A 238 -0.34 24.07 -8.56
C PRO A 238 0.65 24.31 -7.42
N ASP A 239 1.67 25.16 -7.64
CA ASP A 239 2.65 25.53 -6.60
C ASP A 239 2.04 26.27 -5.40
N ASN A 240 0.87 26.88 -5.58
CA ASN A 240 0.18 27.59 -4.52
C ASN A 240 -0.60 26.59 -3.65
N GLU A 241 -0.27 26.50 -2.36
CA GLU A 241 -0.91 25.60 -1.38
C GLU A 241 -2.44 25.58 -1.47
N ALA A 242 -3.10 26.75 -1.37
CA ALA A 242 -4.57 26.81 -1.46
C ALA A 242 -5.14 26.37 -2.83
N ALA A 243 -4.34 26.46 -3.90
CA ALA A 243 -4.72 25.94 -5.20
C ALA A 243 -4.44 24.43 -5.34
N ALA A 244 -3.37 23.92 -4.70
CA ALA A 244 -3.10 22.49 -4.56
C ALA A 244 -4.22 21.80 -3.76
N ASP A 245 -4.66 22.38 -2.65
CA ASP A 245 -5.80 21.86 -1.87
C ASP A 245 -7.05 21.73 -2.73
N ARG A 246 -7.42 22.79 -3.45
CA ARG A 246 -8.57 22.77 -4.37
C ARG A 246 -8.39 21.74 -5.49
N TYR A 247 -7.17 21.53 -5.97
CA TYR A 247 -6.86 20.53 -6.98
C TYR A 247 -7.13 19.12 -6.44
N PHE A 248 -6.59 18.78 -5.27
CA PHE A 248 -6.79 17.47 -4.63
C PHE A 248 -8.24 17.25 -4.20
N ASP A 249 -8.92 18.27 -3.66
CA ASP A 249 -10.35 18.22 -3.35
C ASP A 249 -11.20 17.90 -4.57
N ALA A 250 -10.87 18.51 -5.71
CA ALA A 250 -11.55 18.24 -6.98
C ALA A 250 -11.26 16.80 -7.46
N CYS A 251 -10.04 16.28 -7.31
CA CYS A 251 -9.71 14.90 -7.62
C CYS A 251 -10.53 13.92 -6.74
N ALA A 252 -10.53 14.14 -5.44
CA ALA A 252 -11.30 13.34 -4.48
C ALA A 252 -12.81 13.40 -4.76
N ALA A 253 -13.35 14.57 -5.14
CA ALA A 253 -14.75 14.72 -5.51
C ALA A 253 -15.11 13.94 -6.78
N ARG A 254 -14.25 13.95 -7.81
CA ARG A 254 -14.45 13.15 -9.04
C ARG A 254 -14.46 11.66 -8.72
N PHE A 255 -13.51 11.20 -7.90
CA PHE A 255 -13.45 9.81 -7.46
C PHE A 255 -14.71 9.39 -6.70
N ARG A 256 -15.13 10.17 -5.68
CA ARG A 256 -16.36 9.87 -4.92
C ARG A 256 -17.59 9.77 -5.82
N HIS A 257 -17.72 10.67 -6.79
CA HIS A 257 -18.82 10.62 -7.75
C HIS A 257 -18.77 9.37 -8.64
N TRP A 258 -17.58 9.01 -9.14
CA TRP A 258 -17.36 7.80 -9.91
C TRP A 258 -17.71 6.54 -9.11
N ALA A 259 -17.20 6.43 -7.89
CA ALA A 259 -17.44 5.32 -6.98
C ALA A 259 -18.94 5.05 -6.75
N GLN A 260 -19.70 6.12 -6.47
CA GLN A 260 -21.15 6.03 -6.29
C GLN A 260 -21.90 5.60 -7.56
N ARG A 261 -21.46 6.09 -8.73
CA ARG A 261 -22.14 5.83 -10.00
C ARG A 261 -21.84 4.44 -10.57
N HIS A 262 -20.65 3.90 -10.29
CA HIS A 262 -20.13 2.70 -10.96
C HIS A 262 -19.99 1.47 -10.03
N ALA A 263 -20.45 1.54 -8.78
CA ALA A 263 -20.52 0.38 -7.87
C ALA A 263 -21.24 -0.83 -8.49
N ALA A 264 -22.42 -0.62 -9.09
CA ALA A 264 -23.18 -1.68 -9.75
C ALA A 264 -22.45 -2.30 -10.96
N LEU A 265 -21.57 -1.52 -11.61
CA LEU A 265 -20.75 -2.02 -12.72
C LEU A 265 -19.63 -2.93 -12.21
N VAL A 266 -19.01 -2.58 -11.08
CA VAL A 266 -18.03 -3.45 -10.42
C VAL A 266 -18.71 -4.71 -9.87
N GLN A 267 -19.91 -4.62 -9.29
CA GLN A 267 -20.69 -5.79 -8.89
C GLN A 267 -20.88 -6.78 -10.05
N ARG A 268 -21.25 -6.30 -11.25
CA ARG A 268 -21.34 -7.15 -12.46
C ARG A 268 -20.01 -7.79 -12.85
N CYS A 269 -18.90 -7.13 -12.55
CA CYS A 269 -17.57 -7.71 -12.76
C CYS A 269 -17.21 -8.74 -11.69
N LEU A 270 -17.80 -8.74 -10.50
CA LEU A 270 -17.42 -9.66 -9.42
C LEU A 270 -18.25 -10.95 -9.36
N VAL A 271 -19.52 -10.90 -9.78
CA VAL A 271 -20.45 -12.03 -9.68
C VAL A 271 -21.26 -12.25 -10.96
N THR A 272 -21.52 -13.52 -11.29
CA THR A 272 -22.27 -13.92 -12.49
C THR A 272 -23.62 -14.57 -12.20
N ASP A 273 -23.88 -14.91 -10.95
CA ASP A 273 -25.11 -15.58 -10.49
C ASP A 273 -26.22 -14.59 -10.08
N GLY A 274 -25.97 -13.29 -10.26
CA GLY A 274 -26.94 -12.22 -10.00
C GLY A 274 -27.18 -11.96 -8.51
N ARG A 275 -26.37 -12.52 -7.61
CA ARG A 275 -26.46 -12.21 -6.18
C ARG A 275 -26.09 -10.76 -5.90
N ASP A 276 -26.66 -10.24 -4.82
CA ASP A 276 -26.37 -8.88 -4.43
C ASP A 276 -24.98 -8.79 -3.79
N VAL A 277 -24.19 -7.80 -4.22
CA VAL A 277 -22.90 -7.47 -3.64
C VAL A 277 -22.83 -5.96 -3.52
N GLN A 278 -22.78 -5.46 -2.29
CA GLN A 278 -22.53 -4.05 -2.04
C GLN A 278 -21.03 -3.78 -2.15
N ILE A 279 -20.69 -2.67 -2.81
CA ILE A 279 -19.31 -2.26 -3.09
C ILE A 279 -19.06 -0.91 -2.43
N ASP A 280 -18.09 -0.88 -1.52
CA ASP A 280 -17.62 0.33 -0.87
C ASP A 280 -16.17 0.58 -1.28
N PHE A 281 -15.95 1.63 -2.08
CA PHE A 281 -14.61 1.96 -2.58
C PHE A 281 -13.82 2.79 -1.56
N LEU A 282 -12.53 2.49 -1.45
CA LEU A 282 -11.53 3.41 -0.90
C LEU A 282 -10.92 4.24 -2.03
N TYR A 283 -10.28 5.36 -1.67
CA TYR A 283 -9.71 6.28 -2.64
C TYR A 283 -8.63 5.60 -3.50
N GLN A 284 -8.64 5.88 -4.80
CA GLN A 284 -7.61 5.44 -5.73
C GLN A 284 -6.29 6.12 -5.40
N ASP A 285 -5.20 5.35 -5.41
CA ASP A 285 -3.85 5.90 -5.26
C ASP A 285 -2.85 5.04 -6.06
N LEU A 286 -1.60 5.48 -6.14
CA LEU A 286 -0.49 4.66 -6.59
C LEU A 286 -0.43 3.36 -5.80
N PHE A 287 0.15 2.33 -6.41
CA PHE A 287 0.11 0.96 -5.92
C PHE A 287 0.37 0.81 -4.42
N TYR A 288 1.46 1.39 -3.88
CA TYR A 288 1.81 1.24 -2.48
C TYR A 288 0.88 2.03 -1.55
N GLY A 289 0.59 3.30 -1.85
CA GLY A 289 -0.31 4.13 -1.02
C GLY A 289 -1.73 3.57 -0.96
N GLY A 290 -2.24 3.08 -2.10
CA GLY A 290 -3.56 2.45 -2.17
C GLY A 290 -3.60 1.10 -1.46
N LYS A 291 -2.53 0.30 -1.54
CA LYS A 291 -2.38 -0.93 -0.77
C LYS A 291 -2.39 -0.65 0.74
N GLU A 292 -1.58 0.31 1.20
CA GLU A 292 -1.48 0.69 2.61
C GLU A 292 -2.82 1.20 3.15
N THR A 293 -3.50 2.07 2.40
CA THR A 293 -4.83 2.58 2.77
C THR A 293 -5.84 1.43 2.90
N GLY A 294 -5.85 0.50 1.94
CA GLY A 294 -6.71 -0.68 1.99
C GLY A 294 -6.45 -1.58 3.19
N MET A 295 -5.17 -1.83 3.50
CA MET A 295 -4.76 -2.62 4.65
C MET A 295 -5.14 -1.95 5.97
N ALA A 296 -4.86 -0.66 6.12
CA ALA A 296 -5.14 0.10 7.33
C ALA A 296 -6.65 0.08 7.67
N GLU A 297 -7.51 0.28 6.66
CA GLU A 297 -8.95 0.22 6.84
C GLU A 297 -9.42 -1.21 7.14
N TYR A 298 -8.92 -2.21 6.42
CA TYR A 298 -9.30 -3.61 6.64
C TYR A 298 -8.96 -4.09 8.06
N PHE A 299 -7.77 -3.80 8.57
CA PHE A 299 -7.41 -4.17 9.93
C PHE A 299 -8.17 -3.36 10.98
N THR A 300 -8.57 -2.13 10.67
CA THR A 300 -9.45 -1.34 11.54
C THR A 300 -10.85 -1.96 11.63
N LEU A 301 -11.44 -2.37 10.50
CA LEU A 301 -12.74 -3.06 10.47
C LEU A 301 -12.68 -4.42 11.15
N GLN A 302 -11.62 -5.20 10.94
CA GLN A 302 -11.40 -6.47 11.62
C GLN A 302 -11.34 -6.27 13.15
N MET A 303 -10.57 -5.27 13.60
CA MET A 303 -10.48 -4.92 15.01
C MET A 303 -11.85 -4.57 15.59
N MET A 304 -12.64 -3.75 14.89
CA MET A 304 -14.00 -3.40 15.32
C MET A 304 -14.92 -4.63 15.39
N ALA A 305 -14.85 -5.53 14.41
CA ALA A 305 -15.65 -6.74 14.37
C ALA A 305 -15.33 -7.68 15.54
N ASP A 306 -14.04 -7.91 15.83
CA ASP A 306 -13.60 -8.76 16.94
C ASP A 306 -14.02 -8.20 18.29
N LEU A 307 -13.92 -6.87 18.47
CA LEU A 307 -14.34 -6.20 19.70
C LEU A 307 -15.87 -6.21 19.87
N HIS A 308 -16.62 -6.02 18.78
CA HIS A 308 -18.08 -6.13 18.82
C HIS A 308 -18.52 -7.55 19.17
N HIS A 309 -17.90 -8.56 18.55
CA HIS A 309 -18.16 -9.96 18.87
C HIS A 309 -17.88 -10.27 20.35
N ALA A 310 -16.75 -9.78 20.88
CA ALA A 310 -16.42 -9.95 22.29
C ALA A 310 -17.46 -9.31 23.23
N LEU A 311 -18.04 -8.16 22.86
CA LEU A 311 -19.13 -7.54 23.63
C LEU A 311 -20.40 -8.41 23.61
N GLU A 312 -20.78 -8.93 22.45
CA GLU A 312 -21.95 -9.80 22.28
C GLU A 312 -21.81 -11.12 23.05
N GLU A 313 -20.67 -11.80 22.92
CA GLU A 313 -20.39 -13.06 23.64
C GLU A 313 -20.46 -12.89 25.16
N ASN A 314 -20.06 -11.72 25.66
CA ASN A 314 -20.10 -11.39 27.08
C ASN A 314 -21.41 -10.70 27.52
N GLY A 315 -22.37 -10.50 26.61
CA GLY A 315 -23.65 -9.83 26.90
C GLY A 315 -23.47 -8.40 27.44
N LEU A 316 -22.42 -7.71 27.01
CA LEU A 316 -22.02 -6.40 27.54
C LEU A 316 -22.43 -5.29 26.57
N ALA A 317 -23.22 -4.35 27.06
CA ALA A 317 -23.52 -3.13 26.31
C ALA A 317 -22.24 -2.27 26.18
N PRO A 318 -21.96 -1.65 25.02
CA PRO A 318 -20.75 -0.85 24.78
C PRO A 318 -20.47 0.22 25.85
N GLU A 319 -21.51 0.84 26.41
CA GLU A 319 -21.39 1.91 27.42
C GLU A 319 -20.92 1.39 28.79
N ARG A 320 -20.96 0.08 28.99
CA ARG A 320 -20.50 -0.61 30.21
C ARG A 320 -19.10 -1.23 30.03
N ALA A 321 -18.49 -1.01 28.87
CA ALA A 321 -17.13 -1.45 28.55
C ALA A 321 -16.17 -0.25 28.55
N HIS A 322 -14.88 -0.54 28.67
CA HIS A 322 -13.81 0.41 28.36
C HIS A 322 -12.70 -0.27 27.57
N ALA A 323 -12.03 0.49 26.70
CA ALA A 323 -10.91 0.01 25.91
C ALA A 323 -9.61 0.71 26.30
N VAL A 324 -8.50 -0.01 26.25
CA VAL A 324 -7.17 0.56 26.37
C VAL A 324 -6.38 0.25 25.10
N ILE A 325 -5.90 1.29 24.43
CA ILE A 325 -5.14 1.23 23.19
C ILE A 325 -3.69 1.56 23.49
N GLY A 326 -2.74 0.87 22.87
CA GLY A 326 -1.33 1.25 22.97
C GLY A 326 -0.40 0.36 22.15
N PRO A 327 0.88 0.76 22.04
CA PRO A 327 1.86 -0.04 21.32
C PRO A 327 2.16 -1.35 22.07
N ALA A 328 2.30 -2.43 21.30
CA ALA A 328 2.72 -3.74 21.77
C ALA A 328 3.61 -4.42 20.72
N GLU A 329 4.09 -5.61 21.06
CA GLU A 329 4.85 -6.49 20.17
C GLU A 329 4.12 -7.83 20.12
N ALA A 330 3.90 -8.37 18.92
CA ALA A 330 3.32 -9.68 18.69
C ALA A 330 4.18 -10.42 17.66
N ASP A 331 4.70 -11.60 18.03
CA ASP A 331 5.58 -12.42 17.19
C ASP A 331 6.82 -11.67 16.62
N GLY A 332 7.32 -10.68 17.37
CA GLY A 332 8.46 -9.84 16.96
C GLY A 332 8.08 -8.62 16.12
N GLU A 333 6.80 -8.45 15.80
CA GLU A 333 6.28 -7.34 14.99
C GLU A 333 5.62 -6.27 15.87
N ALA A 334 5.77 -5.01 15.45
CA ALA A 334 5.09 -3.89 16.10
C ALA A 334 3.59 -3.92 15.80
N VAL A 335 2.76 -3.84 16.84
CA VAL A 335 1.30 -3.81 16.72
C VAL A 335 0.69 -2.71 17.58
N LEU A 336 -0.48 -2.24 17.18
CA LEU A 336 -1.36 -1.45 18.02
C LEU A 336 -2.37 -2.39 18.70
N ARG A 337 -2.19 -2.61 20.01
CA ARG A 337 -3.06 -3.49 20.79
C ARG A 337 -4.22 -2.72 21.39
N VAL A 338 -5.41 -3.31 21.30
CA VAL A 338 -6.64 -2.86 21.97
C VAL A 338 -7.12 -3.93 22.93
N ASN A 339 -7.08 -3.63 24.22
CA ASN A 339 -7.69 -4.48 25.25
C ASN A 339 -9.06 -3.94 25.63
N LEU A 340 -10.06 -4.82 25.60
CA LEU A 340 -11.43 -4.54 26.03
C LEU A 340 -11.65 -5.04 27.46
N TYR A 341 -12.33 -4.25 28.29
CA TYR A 341 -12.59 -4.58 29.69
C TYR A 341 -14.04 -4.27 30.06
N ALA A 342 -14.61 -5.07 30.97
CA ALA A 342 -15.83 -4.67 31.67
C ALA A 342 -15.51 -3.58 32.69
N GLN A 343 -16.45 -2.67 32.92
CA GLN A 343 -16.29 -1.64 33.96
C GLN A 343 -16.04 -2.26 35.34
N GLY A 344 -14.95 -1.85 36.01
CA GLY A 344 -14.56 -2.36 37.33
C GLY A 344 -13.89 -3.74 37.33
N ASN A 345 -13.50 -4.26 36.16
CA ASN A 345 -12.70 -5.47 36.01
C ASN A 345 -11.34 -5.14 35.38
N ASP A 346 -10.27 -5.64 35.98
CA ASP A 346 -8.89 -5.46 35.51
C ASP A 346 -8.42 -6.58 34.57
N GLN A 347 -9.26 -7.60 34.35
CA GLN A 347 -9.02 -8.66 33.38
C GLN A 347 -9.64 -8.29 32.03
N ALA A 348 -8.83 -8.33 30.98
CA ALA A 348 -9.30 -8.10 29.61
C ALA A 348 -10.30 -9.19 29.19
N LEU A 349 -11.43 -8.77 28.63
CA LEU A 349 -12.43 -9.62 27.97
C LEU A 349 -11.94 -10.09 26.60
N ALA A 350 -11.24 -9.19 25.89
CA ALA A 350 -10.62 -9.45 24.61
C ALA A 350 -9.35 -8.60 24.48
N SER A 351 -8.42 -9.10 23.68
CA SER A 351 -7.21 -8.40 23.27
C SER A 351 -7.08 -8.59 21.77
N VAL A 352 -7.06 -7.48 21.04
CA VAL A 352 -7.04 -7.47 19.58
C VAL A 352 -5.83 -6.66 19.14
N ASP A 353 -5.04 -7.23 18.23
CA ASP A 353 -3.84 -6.62 17.69
C ASP A 353 -4.09 -6.16 16.26
N LYS A 354 -3.98 -4.85 16.04
CA LYS A 354 -3.95 -4.25 14.71
C LYS A 354 -2.49 -4.15 14.25
N PRO A 355 -2.09 -4.79 13.12
CA PRO A 355 -0.74 -4.65 12.59
C PRO A 355 -0.38 -3.18 12.37
N ALA A 356 0.84 -2.78 12.76
CA ALA A 356 1.35 -1.44 12.49
C ALA A 356 2.43 -1.51 11.41
N ALA A 357 2.30 -0.67 10.37
CA ALA A 357 3.33 -0.60 9.35
C ALA A 357 4.66 -0.10 9.96
N PRO A 358 5.83 -0.61 9.53
CA PRO A 358 7.10 -0.11 10.04
C PRO A 358 7.24 1.39 9.76
N GLY A 359 7.64 2.15 10.77
CA GLY A 359 7.72 3.61 10.67
C GLY A 359 6.38 4.34 10.64
N SER A 360 5.25 3.68 10.90
CA SER A 360 3.94 4.33 11.07
C SER A 360 3.91 5.27 12.29
N ASP A 361 3.03 6.28 12.23
CA ASP A 361 2.73 7.11 13.39
C ASP A 361 1.73 6.39 14.29
N LEU A 362 2.25 5.59 15.22
CA LEU A 362 1.44 4.85 16.20
C LEU A 362 0.49 5.75 17.00
N ARG A 363 0.77 7.07 17.10
CA ARG A 363 -0.17 7.98 17.74
C ARG A 363 -1.38 8.26 16.87
N GLY A 364 -1.17 8.60 15.59
CA GLY A 364 -2.26 8.74 14.61
C GLY A 364 -3.11 7.48 14.52
N GLU A 365 -2.45 6.31 14.44
CA GLU A 365 -3.15 5.00 14.41
C GLU A 365 -4.01 4.76 15.67
N ALA A 366 -3.54 5.22 16.85
CA ALA A 366 -4.31 5.13 18.09
C ALA A 366 -5.49 6.11 18.12
N ASP A 367 -5.33 7.30 17.55
CA ASP A 367 -6.40 8.30 17.44
C ASP A 367 -7.50 7.78 16.48
N ASP A 368 -7.11 7.19 15.33
CA ASP A 368 -8.03 6.55 14.37
C ASP A 368 -8.76 5.35 14.99
N ALA A 369 -8.04 4.50 15.71
CA ALA A 369 -8.64 3.37 16.43
C ALA A 369 -9.64 3.86 17.50
N ALA A 370 -9.33 4.92 18.24
CA ALA A 370 -10.26 5.48 19.22
C ALA A 370 -11.54 6.03 18.57
N ASP A 371 -11.42 6.70 17.42
CA ASP A 371 -12.58 7.19 16.67
C ASP A 371 -13.42 6.03 16.10
N ALA A 372 -12.78 4.98 15.61
CA ALA A 372 -13.44 3.74 15.16
C ALA A 372 -14.23 3.08 16.31
N LEU A 373 -13.64 2.95 17.51
CA LEU A 373 -14.33 2.41 18.69
C LEU A 373 -15.52 3.24 19.13
N ALA A 374 -15.48 4.56 18.95
CA ALA A 374 -16.62 5.42 19.26
C ALA A 374 -17.84 5.08 18.38
N THR A 375 -17.63 4.62 17.14
CA THR A 375 -18.73 4.25 16.22
C THR A 375 -19.50 3.00 16.67
N ILE A 376 -18.85 2.08 17.40
CA ILE A 376 -19.50 0.90 18.01
C ILE A 376 -20.07 1.21 19.41
N GLY A 377 -20.07 2.48 19.83
CA GLY A 377 -20.69 2.95 21.07
C GLY A 377 -19.79 2.93 22.30
N LEU A 378 -18.50 2.62 22.18
CA LEU A 378 -17.57 2.72 23.32
C LEU A 378 -17.34 4.18 23.69
N GLN A 379 -17.69 4.55 24.92
CA GLN A 379 -17.54 5.91 25.44
C GLN A 379 -16.27 6.12 26.27
N SER A 380 -15.63 5.03 26.71
CA SER A 380 -14.46 5.06 27.58
C SER A 380 -13.26 4.41 26.90
N VAL A 381 -12.35 5.25 26.43
CA VAL A 381 -11.09 4.84 25.81
C VAL A 381 -9.92 5.46 26.59
N ALA A 382 -8.86 4.68 26.79
CA ALA A 382 -7.60 5.14 27.36
C ALA A 382 -6.43 4.78 26.44
N LEU A 383 -5.36 5.57 26.51
CA LEU A 383 -4.10 5.30 25.82
C LEU A 383 -3.05 4.85 26.83
N ALA A 384 -2.46 3.68 26.59
CA ALA A 384 -1.31 3.16 27.33
C ALA A 384 0.00 3.57 26.66
N MET A 385 1.05 3.71 27.47
CA MET A 385 2.40 3.93 26.96
C MET A 385 2.95 2.67 26.26
N LYS A 386 2.57 1.50 26.79
CA LYS A 386 2.88 0.17 26.25
C LYS A 386 2.06 -0.88 27.00
N PHE A 387 2.14 -2.13 26.55
CA PHE A 387 1.72 -3.30 27.33
C PHE A 387 2.94 -3.99 27.96
N ASP A 388 2.76 -4.59 29.14
CA ASP A 388 3.77 -5.45 29.77
C ASP A 388 3.71 -6.89 29.22
N ALA A 389 4.59 -7.75 29.72
CA ALA A 389 4.68 -9.15 29.27
C ALA A 389 3.42 -9.99 29.59
N ASP A 390 2.59 -9.55 30.55
CA ASP A 390 1.31 -10.18 30.88
C ASP A 390 0.15 -9.58 30.05
N GLY A 391 0.47 -8.67 29.11
CA GLY A 391 -0.52 -7.98 28.30
C GLY A 391 -1.31 -6.91 29.05
N ARG A 392 -0.80 -6.43 30.19
CA ARG A 392 -1.46 -5.35 30.96
C ARG A 392 -0.97 -3.97 30.54
N PRO A 393 -1.87 -2.97 30.50
CA PRO A 393 -1.52 -1.64 30.07
C PRO A 393 -0.67 -0.92 31.12
N VAL A 394 0.42 -0.30 30.68
CA VAL A 394 1.32 0.48 31.52
C VAL A 394 1.05 1.97 31.29
N ASN A 395 0.85 2.71 32.39
CA ASN A 395 0.59 4.15 32.39
C ASN A 395 -0.61 4.59 31.52
N ALA A 396 -1.70 3.80 31.54
CA ALA A 396 -2.92 4.16 30.82
C ALA A 396 -3.49 5.50 31.29
N ARG A 397 -3.84 6.37 30.35
CA ARG A 397 -4.47 7.67 30.60
C ARG A 397 -5.73 7.80 29.74
N PRO A 398 -6.82 8.41 30.27
CA PRO A 398 -8.00 8.67 29.47
C PRO A 398 -7.66 9.36 28.15
N TYR A 399 -8.22 8.86 27.05
CA TYR A 399 -8.08 9.48 25.75
C TYR A 399 -8.84 10.81 25.76
N GLN A 400 -8.16 11.87 25.34
CA GLN A 400 -8.76 13.18 25.11
C GLN A 400 -8.56 13.49 23.64
N ARG A 401 -9.66 13.59 22.89
CA ARG A 401 -9.61 13.92 21.47
C ARG A 401 -8.82 15.23 21.30
N PRO A 402 -7.78 15.26 20.44
CA PRO A 402 -7.08 16.50 20.09
C PRO A 402 -8.10 17.55 19.60
N ALA A 403 -7.94 18.80 20.04
CA ALA A 403 -8.87 19.89 19.75
C ALA A 403 -8.71 20.45 18.34
#